data_AF-A0A972LBV4-F1
#
_entry.id   AF-A0A972LBV4-F1
#
_cell.length_a   1.000
_cell.length_b   1.000
_cell.length_c   1.000
_cell.angle_alpha   90.00
_cell.angle_beta   90.00
_cell.angle_gamma   90.00
#
_symmetry.space_group_name_H-M   'P 1'
#
loop_
_entity.id
_entity.type
_entity.pdbx_description
1 polymer ?
#
loop_
_entity_poly.entity_id
_entity_poly.type
_entity_poly.pdbx_seq_one_letter_code
_entity_poly.pdbx_strand_id
1 'polypeptide(L)'
;MPRDRGLRYWLPAYLTDSAARRRVRNNPGTTHVIYLMCDHYEPKHAIKQSGQDVERVKAWSEGYPKFFSKCKKQFGHAPKYSWFYPPHHGLEHLTPLKKMVFQGLGEIELHYHHDNDTSASLTKDLRATIRAYNRRGLLLCAGEQPQPSFAFIHGDWALDNSHPQGLFCGVNNELEILQQLGCWGDMTMPSSNECQTRKINSIYYAEDDPSSAKSHDQGHDATRGRTDPKGLFMLQGPLGIYWSGLIPKMENAGITRSNWGTPARARAWVNSAIHVKGRPEWLFVKLHAHGAVERDFDPLFGDKALAMHRTLNEMYNDGHHYKLHYVTAREAYNICKAAEHGHDGDPDQYRNFLLPPQPASRYFTATEHDLICCTETTLELAELATCDDPSLDIHGMAVRRIEGAFSHIVISHSGRRISAKRPTLPALSTRAATITLYFNEAPEIKTLSGCTIVNNEADKSSNCITLSVDHQQIDIELH
;
A
#
# COMPACT_ATOMS: atom_id res chain seq x y z
N MET A 1 -2.17 -28.32 24.66
CA MET A 1 -2.19 -29.07 23.38
C MET A 1 -1.45 -28.26 22.34
N PRO A 2 -0.70 -28.86 21.39
CA PRO A 2 -0.24 -28.11 20.23
C PRO A 2 -1.48 -27.47 19.59
N ARG A 3 -1.52 -26.14 19.43
CA ARG A 3 -2.59 -25.50 18.67
C ARG A 3 -2.62 -26.19 17.31
N ASP A 4 -3.77 -26.68 16.89
CA ASP A 4 -3.97 -27.41 15.63
C ASP A 4 -3.71 -26.54 14.39
N ARG A 5 -3.28 -25.29 14.58
CA ARG A 5 -2.99 -24.28 13.55
C ARG A 5 -4.14 -24.11 12.57
N GLY A 6 -5.36 -24.25 13.08
CA GLY A 6 -6.59 -24.17 12.31
C GLY A 6 -6.77 -25.29 11.29
N LEU A 7 -6.03 -26.40 11.34
CA LEU A 7 -6.09 -27.50 10.35
C LEU A 7 -7.52 -27.97 10.07
N ARG A 8 -8.37 -28.05 11.10
CA ARG A 8 -9.78 -28.44 10.97
C ARG A 8 -10.60 -27.51 10.06
N TYR A 9 -10.21 -26.24 9.95
CA TYR A 9 -10.90 -25.27 9.11
C TYR A 9 -10.50 -25.41 7.64
N TRP A 10 -9.20 -25.54 7.36
CA TRP A 10 -8.68 -25.39 5.99
C TRP A 10 -8.23 -26.69 5.31
N LEU A 11 -7.85 -27.73 6.06
CA LEU A 11 -7.31 -28.97 5.46
C LEU A 11 -8.31 -29.65 4.51
N PRO A 12 -9.63 -29.73 4.80
CA PRO A 12 -10.60 -30.30 3.87
C PRO A 12 -10.62 -29.58 2.51
N ALA A 13 -10.61 -28.24 2.51
CA ALA A 13 -10.53 -27.46 1.28
C ALA A 13 -9.20 -27.67 0.55
N TYR A 14 -8.09 -27.69 1.29
CA TYR A 14 -6.77 -27.95 0.74
C TYR A 14 -6.69 -29.30 0.00
N LEU A 15 -7.27 -30.37 0.56
CA LEU A 15 -7.27 -31.69 -0.06
C LEU A 15 -8.19 -31.75 -1.28
N THR A 16 -9.41 -31.21 -1.16
CA THR A 16 -10.41 -31.19 -2.24
C THR A 16 -9.90 -30.46 -3.49
N ASP A 17 -9.18 -29.34 -3.31
CA ASP A 17 -8.71 -28.51 -4.43
C ASP A 17 -7.39 -29.00 -5.07
N SER A 18 -6.83 -30.12 -4.59
CA SER A 18 -5.50 -30.59 -5.03
C SER A 18 -5.39 -30.85 -6.54
N ALA A 19 -6.42 -31.46 -7.14
CA ALA A 19 -6.45 -31.72 -8.57
C ALA A 19 -6.55 -30.43 -9.40
N ALA A 20 -7.38 -29.47 -8.95
CA ALA A 20 -7.53 -28.18 -9.62
C ALA A 20 -6.21 -27.39 -9.60
N ARG A 21 -5.53 -27.33 -8.46
CA ARG A 21 -4.20 -26.69 -8.35
C ARG A 21 -3.18 -27.33 -9.28
N ARG A 22 -3.18 -28.66 -9.41
CA ARG A 22 -2.26 -29.37 -10.32
C ARG A 22 -2.51 -29.02 -11.79
N ARG A 23 -3.78 -28.82 -12.19
CA ARG A 23 -4.11 -28.41 -13.57
C ARG A 23 -3.57 -27.02 -13.90
N VAL A 24 -3.74 -26.05 -12.99
CA VAL A 24 -3.25 -24.67 -13.18
C VAL A 24 -1.73 -24.65 -13.38
N ARG A 25 -0.97 -25.47 -12.64
CA ARG A 25 0.49 -25.56 -12.78
C ARG A 25 0.97 -26.05 -14.14
N ASN A 26 0.11 -26.73 -14.89
CA ASN A 26 0.42 -27.25 -16.21
C ASN A 26 -0.13 -26.36 -17.33
N ASN A 27 -0.53 -25.12 -17.02
CA ASN A 27 -1.03 -24.19 -18.01
C ASN A 27 0.07 -23.85 -19.04
N PRO A 28 -0.22 -23.93 -20.36
CA PRO A 28 0.76 -23.58 -21.38
C PRO A 28 1.03 -22.07 -21.37
N GLY A 29 2.26 -21.68 -21.70
CA GLY A 29 2.69 -20.27 -21.81
C GLY A 29 3.39 -19.72 -20.57
N THR A 30 3.64 -18.41 -20.57
CA THR A 30 4.30 -17.72 -19.46
C THR A 30 3.39 -17.60 -18.26
N THR A 31 3.87 -18.03 -17.10
CA THR A 31 3.20 -17.80 -15.81
C THR A 31 3.70 -16.51 -15.17
N HIS A 32 2.81 -15.59 -14.89
CA HIS A 32 3.11 -14.36 -14.18
C HIS A 32 2.96 -14.57 -12.68
N VAL A 33 4.05 -14.40 -11.93
CA VAL A 33 4.06 -14.46 -10.47
C VAL A 33 3.93 -13.03 -9.93
N ILE A 34 2.77 -12.71 -9.38
CA ILE A 34 2.42 -11.41 -8.83
C ILE A 34 2.66 -11.46 -7.33
N TYR A 35 3.83 -10.98 -6.92
CA TYR A 35 4.27 -10.98 -5.52
C TYR A 35 3.85 -9.68 -4.84
N LEU A 36 3.23 -9.81 -3.68
CA LEU A 36 2.89 -8.69 -2.81
C LEU A 36 3.15 -9.03 -1.34
N MET A 37 3.59 -8.03 -0.59
CA MET A 37 3.79 -8.09 0.85
C MET A 37 2.78 -7.17 1.55
N CYS A 38 1.89 -7.77 2.34
CA CYS A 38 0.91 -7.06 3.16
C CYS A 38 1.34 -7.12 4.62
N ASP A 39 1.99 -6.06 5.09
CA ASP A 39 2.66 -6.03 6.39
C ASP A 39 1.73 -5.53 7.52
N HIS A 40 1.58 -6.31 8.58
CA HIS A 40 0.95 -5.90 9.84
C HIS A 40 1.94 -5.01 10.60
N TYR A 41 2.08 -3.77 10.13
CA TYR A 41 3.17 -2.90 10.55
C TYR A 41 2.87 -2.23 11.89
N GLU A 42 3.41 -2.81 12.97
CA GLU A 42 3.08 -2.44 14.35
C GLU A 42 4.31 -1.99 15.18
N PRO A 43 4.76 -0.71 15.09
CA PRO A 43 5.96 -0.22 15.78
C PRO A 43 5.95 -0.37 17.31
N LYS A 44 4.80 -0.16 17.95
CA LYS A 44 4.60 -0.34 19.40
C LYS A 44 4.37 -1.79 19.86
N HIS A 45 4.44 -2.79 18.96
CA HIS A 45 4.21 -4.19 19.34
C HIS A 45 5.25 -4.70 20.35
N ALA A 46 4.80 -5.12 21.53
CA ALA A 46 5.66 -5.70 22.57
C ALA A 46 6.92 -4.86 22.89
N ILE A 47 6.79 -3.52 22.87
CA ILE A 47 7.89 -2.63 23.27
C ILE A 47 8.26 -2.83 24.73
N LYS A 48 9.55 -2.71 25.03
CA LYS A 48 10.11 -2.88 26.39
C LYS A 48 10.74 -1.61 26.94
N GLN A 49 10.97 -0.62 26.08
CA GLN A 49 11.65 0.63 26.42
C GLN A 49 11.04 1.79 25.63
N SER A 50 11.08 2.99 26.21
CA SER A 50 10.65 4.22 25.55
C SER A 50 11.49 4.48 24.29
N GLY A 51 10.84 4.95 23.21
CA GLY A 51 11.49 5.25 21.93
C GLY A 51 11.82 4.03 21.06
N GLN A 52 11.52 2.80 21.51
CA GLN A 52 11.78 1.59 20.71
C GLN A 52 11.03 1.59 19.38
N ASP A 53 9.78 2.05 19.38
CA ASP A 53 8.94 2.23 18.20
C ASP A 53 9.56 3.23 17.20
N VAL A 54 10.11 4.34 17.69
CA VAL A 54 10.82 5.33 16.86
C VAL A 54 12.06 4.70 16.21
N GLU A 55 12.87 3.96 16.98
CA GLU A 55 14.06 3.27 16.43
C GLU A 55 13.69 2.20 15.40
N ARG A 56 12.59 1.47 15.60
CA ARG A 56 12.06 0.51 14.61
C ARG A 56 11.72 1.21 13.29
N VAL A 57 10.98 2.31 13.36
CA VAL A 57 10.56 3.07 12.17
C VAL A 57 11.76 3.73 11.48
N LYS A 58 12.74 4.20 12.24
CA LYS A 58 14.02 4.70 11.72
C LYS A 58 14.80 3.61 10.99
N ALA A 59 14.93 2.43 11.59
CA ALA A 59 15.60 1.28 10.96
C ALA A 59 14.96 0.90 9.62
N TRP A 60 13.64 0.97 9.51
CA TRP A 60 12.92 0.82 8.24
C TRP A 60 13.24 1.92 7.24
N SER A 61 13.14 3.18 7.68
CA SER A 61 13.39 4.37 6.86
C SER A 61 14.82 4.42 6.30
N GLU A 62 15.79 3.80 6.98
CA GLU A 62 17.18 3.72 6.54
C GLU A 62 17.52 2.41 5.80
N GLY A 63 16.98 1.29 6.27
CA GLY A 63 17.33 -0.06 5.81
C GLY A 63 16.59 -0.45 4.54
N TYR A 64 15.28 -0.21 4.49
CA TYR A 64 14.46 -0.64 3.36
C TYR A 64 14.83 0.04 2.04
N PRO A 65 15.07 1.36 1.97
CA PRO A 65 15.49 2.01 0.71
C PRO A 65 16.83 1.47 0.18
N LYS A 66 17.78 1.14 1.07
CA LYS A 66 19.07 0.55 0.70
C LYS A 66 18.88 -0.85 0.14
N PHE A 67 18.07 -1.66 0.80
CA PHE A 67 17.71 -3.01 0.35
C PHE A 67 17.00 -2.98 -1.01
N PHE A 68 16.02 -2.09 -1.17
CA PHE A 68 15.28 -1.89 -2.41
C PHE A 68 16.21 -1.51 -3.56
N SER A 69 17.13 -0.56 -3.34
CA SER A 69 18.13 -0.13 -4.33
C SER A 69 19.08 -1.27 -4.70
N LYS A 70 19.50 -2.08 -3.72
CA LYS A 70 20.31 -3.27 -3.95
C LYS A 70 19.59 -4.30 -4.82
N CYS A 71 18.31 -4.55 -4.56
CA CYS A 71 17.48 -5.44 -5.39
C CYS A 71 17.35 -4.90 -6.82
N LYS A 72 17.00 -3.62 -6.99
CA LYS A 72 16.92 -2.99 -8.32
C LYS A 72 18.23 -3.14 -9.11
N LYS A 73 19.37 -2.88 -8.47
CA LYS A 73 20.68 -3.02 -9.10
C LYS A 73 20.99 -4.46 -9.51
N GLN A 74 20.60 -5.44 -8.68
CA GLN A 74 20.97 -6.84 -8.89
C GLN A 74 20.01 -7.57 -9.83
N PHE A 75 18.71 -7.24 -9.79
CA PHE A 75 17.65 -7.99 -10.46
C PHE A 75 16.87 -7.16 -11.49
N GLY A 76 17.13 -5.86 -11.60
CA GLY A 76 16.38 -4.92 -12.45
C GLY A 76 15.07 -4.42 -11.85
N HIS A 77 14.58 -5.06 -10.78
CA HIS A 77 13.36 -4.70 -10.07
C HIS A 77 13.49 -5.01 -8.57
N ALA A 78 12.53 -4.56 -7.77
CA ALA A 78 12.60 -4.68 -6.31
C ALA A 78 11.21 -4.82 -5.68
N PRO A 79 11.10 -5.52 -4.53
CA PRO A 79 9.84 -5.69 -3.82
C PRO A 79 9.24 -4.35 -3.42
N LYS A 80 7.92 -4.24 -3.52
CA LYS A 80 7.14 -3.15 -2.91
C LYS A 80 6.45 -3.68 -1.66
N TYR A 81 6.17 -2.79 -0.71
CA TYR A 81 5.42 -3.12 0.50
C TYR A 81 4.06 -2.42 0.52
N SER A 82 3.07 -3.09 1.07
CA SER A 82 1.86 -2.45 1.58
C SER A 82 1.93 -2.48 3.09
N TRP A 83 2.19 -1.33 3.71
CA TRP A 83 2.19 -1.18 5.17
C TRP A 83 0.77 -0.96 5.64
N PHE A 84 0.18 -2.00 6.24
CA PHE A 84 -1.09 -1.87 6.94
C PHE A 84 -0.78 -1.28 8.31
N TYR A 85 -1.11 0.00 8.51
CA TYR A 85 -0.71 0.76 9.70
C TYR A 85 -1.88 0.92 10.69
N PRO A 86 -1.69 0.60 11.99
CA PRO A 86 -2.73 0.76 13.00
C PRO A 86 -2.67 2.10 13.74
N PRO A 87 -3.80 2.83 13.85
CA PRO A 87 -3.82 4.18 14.42
C PRO A 87 -3.34 4.24 15.88
N HIS A 88 -3.65 3.22 16.69
CA HIS A 88 -3.28 3.18 18.10
C HIS A 88 -1.77 3.00 18.34
N HIS A 89 -0.98 2.75 17.27
CA HIS A 89 0.48 2.76 17.34
C HIS A 89 1.06 4.18 17.25
N GLY A 90 0.22 5.21 17.05
CA GLY A 90 0.61 6.62 17.06
C GLY A 90 0.73 7.20 15.65
N LEU A 91 0.09 8.35 15.40
CA LEU A 91 0.07 8.97 14.07
C LEU A 91 1.42 9.58 13.68
N GLU A 92 2.34 9.76 14.62
CA GLU A 92 3.69 10.27 14.42
C GLU A 92 4.51 9.41 13.43
N HIS A 93 4.27 8.09 13.40
CA HIS A 93 5.01 7.16 12.53
C HIS A 93 4.49 7.15 11.09
N LEU A 94 3.33 7.76 10.81
CA LEU A 94 2.81 7.85 9.44
C LEU A 94 3.68 8.75 8.55
N THR A 95 4.30 9.79 9.10
CA THR A 95 5.14 10.72 8.34
C THR A 95 6.35 10.03 7.69
N PRO A 96 7.21 9.29 8.41
CA PRO A 96 8.31 8.54 7.79
C PRO A 96 7.81 7.44 6.83
N LEU A 97 6.72 6.73 7.15
CA LEU A 97 6.12 5.76 6.21
C LEU A 97 5.67 6.44 4.91
N LYS A 98 4.97 7.58 5.01
CA LYS A 98 4.53 8.39 3.86
C LYS A 98 5.72 8.84 3.01
N LYS A 99 6.86 9.17 3.64
CA LYS A 99 8.09 9.50 2.90
C LYS A 99 8.59 8.32 2.06
N MET A 100 8.51 7.09 2.57
CA MET A 100 8.85 5.88 1.81
C MET A 100 7.86 5.62 0.66
N VAL A 101 6.57 5.88 0.86
CA VAL A 101 5.56 5.85 -0.23
C VAL A 101 5.92 6.86 -1.34
N PHE A 102 6.26 8.10 -0.97
CA PHE A 102 6.70 9.13 -1.91
C PHE A 102 7.98 8.76 -2.67
N GLN A 103 8.86 7.95 -2.06
CA GLN A 103 10.05 7.39 -2.71
C GLN A 103 9.73 6.19 -3.65
N GLY A 104 8.46 5.78 -3.75
CA GLY A 104 8.02 4.68 -4.60
C GLY A 104 8.31 3.29 -4.02
N LEU A 105 8.52 3.18 -2.70
CA LEU A 105 8.90 1.94 -2.02
C LEU A 105 7.71 1.06 -1.66
N GLY A 106 6.49 1.61 -1.70
CA GLY A 106 5.29 0.92 -1.28
C GLY A 106 4.08 1.85 -1.17
N GLU A 107 3.06 1.39 -0.46
CA GLU A 107 1.80 2.09 -0.17
C GLU A 107 1.37 1.85 1.28
N ILE A 108 0.51 2.72 1.83
CA ILE A 108 -0.02 2.58 3.19
C ILE A 108 -1.50 2.22 3.11
N GLU A 109 -1.91 1.21 3.87
CA GLU A 109 -3.28 0.71 3.96
C GLU A 109 -3.73 0.66 5.42
N LEU A 110 -5.01 0.37 5.67
CA LEU A 110 -5.57 0.41 7.03
C LEU A 110 -5.41 -0.93 7.75
N HIS A 111 -4.73 -0.91 8.88
CA HIS A 111 -4.76 -1.97 9.87
C HIS A 111 -5.61 -1.51 11.04
N TYR A 112 -6.53 -2.31 11.52
CA TYR A 112 -7.36 -1.90 12.65
C TYR A 112 -7.53 -3.03 13.65
N HIS A 113 -7.40 -2.66 14.92
CA HIS A 113 -7.69 -3.54 16.05
C HIS A 113 -8.90 -2.96 16.76
N HIS A 114 -9.85 -3.82 17.09
CA HIS A 114 -11.01 -3.48 17.88
C HIS A 114 -11.51 -4.72 18.61
N ASP A 115 -12.27 -4.51 19.68
CA ASP A 115 -12.80 -5.59 20.50
C ASP A 115 -14.08 -5.13 21.19
N ASN A 116 -15.07 -6.03 21.26
CA ASN A 116 -16.40 -5.78 21.82
C ASN A 116 -17.09 -4.52 21.28
N ASP A 117 -16.89 -4.23 19.99
CA ASP A 117 -17.54 -3.12 19.31
C ASP A 117 -18.99 -3.45 18.94
N THR A 118 -19.77 -2.40 18.68
CA THR A 118 -21.05 -2.46 17.97
C THR A 118 -20.88 -1.87 16.57
N SER A 119 -21.79 -2.16 15.64
CA SER A 119 -21.79 -1.54 14.31
C SER A 119 -21.69 -0.01 14.37
N ALA A 120 -22.37 0.61 15.35
CA ALA A 120 -22.37 2.07 15.52
C ALA A 120 -21.04 2.61 16.05
N SER A 121 -20.44 1.98 17.07
CA SER A 121 -19.15 2.40 17.63
C SER A 121 -18.02 2.18 16.64
N LEU A 122 -17.97 1.01 15.98
CA LEU A 122 -16.99 0.72 14.95
C LEU A 122 -17.06 1.72 13.79
N THR A 123 -18.27 2.01 13.29
CA THR A 123 -18.46 2.99 12.20
C THR A 123 -17.96 4.38 12.62
N LYS A 124 -18.28 4.83 13.83
CA LYS A 124 -17.86 6.13 14.35
C LYS A 124 -16.34 6.22 14.44
N ASP A 125 -15.70 5.20 14.99
CA ASP A 125 -14.27 5.23 15.27
C ASP A 125 -13.44 5.02 14.00
N LEU A 126 -13.90 4.21 13.05
CA LEU A 126 -13.32 4.12 11.71
C LEU A 126 -13.45 5.45 10.95
N ARG A 127 -14.59 6.14 11.01
CA ARG A 127 -14.73 7.48 10.39
C ARG A 127 -13.75 8.49 10.96
N ALA A 128 -13.54 8.49 12.28
CA ALA A 128 -12.56 9.34 12.93
C ALA A 128 -11.14 8.98 12.51
N THR A 129 -10.82 7.69 12.47
CA THR A 129 -9.52 7.17 12.03
C THR A 129 -9.22 7.55 10.58
N ILE A 130 -10.13 7.26 9.65
CA ILE A 130 -9.98 7.60 8.23
C ILE A 130 -9.78 9.11 8.07
N ARG A 131 -10.55 9.94 8.78
CA ARG A 131 -10.35 11.40 8.76
C ARG A 131 -8.94 11.79 9.19
N ALA A 132 -8.40 11.17 10.24
CA ALA A 132 -7.03 11.45 10.70
C ALA A 132 -5.94 11.07 9.69
N TYR A 133 -6.16 10.00 8.90
CA TYR A 133 -5.27 9.60 7.80
C TYR A 133 -5.43 10.50 6.58
N ASN A 134 -6.67 10.85 6.21
CA ASN A 134 -6.95 11.77 5.10
C ASN A 134 -6.31 13.14 5.34
N ARG A 135 -6.31 13.62 6.59
CA ARG A 135 -5.59 14.84 7.02
C ARG A 135 -4.08 14.78 6.80
N ARG A 136 -3.53 13.60 6.49
CA ARG A 136 -2.12 13.37 6.15
C ARG A 136 -1.94 13.00 4.66
N GLY A 137 -2.99 13.05 3.86
CA GLY A 137 -2.96 12.65 2.44
C GLY A 137 -2.88 11.13 2.22
N LEU A 138 -3.35 10.35 3.18
CA LEU A 138 -3.33 8.88 3.17
C LEU A 138 -4.75 8.31 3.10
N LEU A 139 -4.88 7.04 2.70
CA LEU A 139 -6.16 6.33 2.51
C LEU A 139 -7.14 7.05 1.57
N LEU A 140 -6.60 7.69 0.54
CA LEU A 140 -7.34 8.41 -0.49
C LEU A 140 -6.93 7.87 -1.86
N CYS A 141 -7.86 7.91 -2.83
CA CYS A 141 -7.52 7.76 -4.24
C CYS A 141 -7.19 9.14 -4.85
N ALA A 142 -6.17 9.21 -5.72
CA ALA A 142 -5.87 10.43 -6.47
C ALA A 142 -7.00 10.73 -7.48
N GLY A 143 -7.37 11.99 -7.67
CA GLY A 143 -8.42 12.41 -8.60
C GLY A 143 -8.82 13.87 -8.41
N GLU A 144 -9.82 14.32 -9.17
CA GLU A 144 -10.40 15.67 -9.04
C GLU A 144 -11.08 15.88 -7.68
N GLN A 145 -11.68 14.82 -7.15
CA GLN A 145 -12.29 14.79 -5.82
C GLN A 145 -11.81 13.53 -5.09
N PRO A 146 -10.65 13.58 -4.43
CA PRO A 146 -10.09 12.44 -3.70
C PRO A 146 -11.09 11.88 -2.70
N GLN A 147 -11.38 10.59 -2.80
CA GLN A 147 -12.30 9.88 -1.90
C GLN A 147 -11.54 8.89 -1.02
N PRO A 148 -12.06 8.56 0.18
CA PRO A 148 -11.54 7.46 0.99
C PRO A 148 -11.41 6.19 0.16
N SER A 149 -10.22 5.60 0.18
CA SER A 149 -9.90 4.39 -0.57
C SER A 149 -8.77 3.65 0.11
N PHE A 150 -9.04 2.45 0.62
CA PHE A 150 -8.07 1.66 1.36
C PHE A 150 -8.36 0.15 1.29
N ALA A 151 -7.33 -0.65 1.47
CA ALA A 151 -7.48 -2.05 1.87
C ALA A 151 -7.41 -2.18 3.39
N PHE A 152 -7.95 -3.30 3.86
CA PHE A 152 -8.06 -3.59 5.28
C PHE A 152 -7.29 -4.84 5.69
N ILE A 153 -6.72 -4.79 6.90
CA ILE A 153 -6.30 -5.95 7.68
C ILE A 153 -6.89 -5.82 9.07
N HIS A 154 -7.55 -6.88 9.52
CA HIS A 154 -7.98 -7.02 10.90
C HIS A 154 -6.81 -7.48 11.78
N GLY A 155 -6.47 -6.73 12.83
CA GLY A 155 -5.24 -6.97 13.59
C GLY A 155 -5.19 -8.27 14.38
N ASP A 156 -6.32 -8.65 14.98
CA ASP A 156 -6.46 -9.94 15.65
C ASP A 156 -6.95 -11.07 14.73
N TRP A 157 -6.95 -10.84 13.41
CA TRP A 157 -7.43 -11.77 12.40
C TRP A 157 -8.91 -12.15 12.52
N ALA A 158 -9.64 -11.50 13.41
CA ALA A 158 -11.01 -11.81 13.80
C ALA A 158 -12.05 -11.05 12.96
N LEU A 159 -11.71 -10.75 11.70
CA LEU A 159 -12.57 -10.06 10.73
C LEU A 159 -13.99 -10.62 10.78
N ASP A 160 -14.97 -9.73 10.82
CA ASP A 160 -16.39 -10.05 10.82
C ASP A 160 -16.76 -11.01 11.95
N ASN A 161 -16.30 -10.67 13.16
CA ASN A 161 -16.53 -11.41 14.41
C ASN A 161 -16.17 -12.91 14.35
N SER A 162 -15.13 -13.25 13.59
CA SER A 162 -14.83 -14.63 13.21
C SER A 162 -14.20 -15.50 14.28
N HIS A 163 -13.79 -14.93 15.41
CA HIS A 163 -13.31 -15.72 16.53
C HIS A 163 -14.48 -16.55 17.11
N PRO A 164 -14.35 -17.87 17.31
CA PRO A 164 -15.47 -18.73 17.74
C PRO A 164 -16.09 -18.38 19.10
N GLN A 165 -15.41 -17.56 19.90
CA GLN A 165 -15.88 -17.08 21.20
C GLN A 165 -16.34 -15.61 21.15
N GLY A 166 -16.43 -15.00 19.97
CA GLY A 166 -16.81 -13.58 19.79
C GLY A 166 -15.79 -12.59 20.36
N LEU A 167 -14.51 -12.95 20.36
CA LEU A 167 -13.42 -12.09 20.86
C LEU A 167 -12.80 -11.28 19.72
N PHE A 168 -12.23 -10.14 20.07
CA PHE A 168 -11.39 -9.31 19.20
C PHE A 168 -12.13 -8.72 18.00
N CYS A 169 -13.44 -8.48 18.11
CA CYS A 169 -14.24 -7.76 17.11
C CYS A 169 -15.59 -7.32 17.72
N GLY A 170 -16.61 -8.20 17.71
CA GLY A 170 -17.96 -7.92 18.22
C GLY A 170 -19.00 -7.53 17.16
N VAL A 171 -18.62 -7.40 15.89
CA VAL A 171 -19.48 -6.86 14.81
C VAL A 171 -19.63 -7.87 13.66
N ASN A 172 -20.88 -8.31 13.40
CA ASN A 172 -21.22 -9.27 12.33
C ASN A 172 -21.53 -8.61 10.97
N ASN A 173 -21.47 -7.28 10.88
CA ASN A 173 -21.61 -6.57 9.61
C ASN A 173 -20.38 -5.70 9.32
N GLU A 174 -19.20 -6.20 9.72
CA GLU A 174 -17.94 -5.46 9.57
C GLU A 174 -17.59 -5.25 8.09
N LEU A 175 -17.87 -6.21 7.21
CA LEU A 175 -17.54 -6.11 5.78
C LEU A 175 -18.36 -5.01 5.08
N GLU A 176 -19.63 -4.87 5.45
CA GLU A 176 -20.53 -3.83 4.96
C GLU A 176 -20.05 -2.45 5.42
N ILE A 177 -19.75 -2.29 6.72
CA ILE A 177 -19.24 -1.04 7.28
C ILE A 177 -17.94 -0.62 6.58
N LEU A 178 -17.00 -1.56 6.39
CA LEU A 178 -15.74 -1.29 5.71
C LEU A 178 -15.99 -0.79 4.28
N GLN A 179 -16.85 -1.46 3.50
CA GLN A 179 -17.19 -1.04 2.12
C GLN A 179 -17.82 0.36 2.09
N GLN A 180 -18.78 0.62 2.97
CA GLN A 180 -19.46 1.93 3.07
C GLN A 180 -18.49 3.08 3.39
N LEU A 181 -17.35 2.77 4.01
CA LEU A 181 -16.32 3.74 4.38
C LEU A 181 -15.20 3.88 3.33
N GLY A 182 -15.26 3.14 2.22
CA GLY A 182 -14.28 3.21 1.13
C GLY A 182 -13.26 2.06 1.11
N CYS A 183 -13.47 1.01 1.90
CA CYS A 183 -12.64 -0.20 1.79
C CYS A 183 -12.92 -0.91 0.47
N TRP A 184 -11.88 -1.09 -0.35
CA TRP A 184 -12.00 -1.79 -1.62
C TRP A 184 -11.64 -3.28 -1.52
N GLY A 185 -11.01 -3.73 -0.44
CA GLY A 185 -10.68 -5.14 -0.24
C GLY A 185 -10.03 -5.48 1.09
N ASP A 186 -10.17 -6.73 1.51
CA ASP A 186 -9.54 -7.31 2.68
C ASP A 186 -8.32 -8.16 2.30
N MET A 187 -7.28 -8.02 3.13
CA MET A 187 -6.01 -8.73 3.03
C MET A 187 -5.71 -9.47 4.34
N THR A 188 -6.71 -9.78 5.17
CA THR A 188 -6.48 -10.41 6.47
C THR A 188 -5.95 -11.83 6.26
N MET A 189 -6.66 -12.71 5.56
CA MET A 189 -6.30 -14.15 5.51
C MET A 189 -5.00 -14.49 4.74
N PRO A 190 -4.29 -15.58 5.12
CA PRO A 190 -4.65 -16.62 6.09
C PRO A 190 -4.15 -16.36 7.52
N SER A 191 -4.98 -16.66 8.53
CA SER A 191 -4.62 -16.52 9.95
C SER A 191 -3.96 -17.76 10.55
N SER A 192 -4.26 -18.96 10.03
CA SER A 192 -3.81 -20.24 10.60
C SER A 192 -4.12 -20.42 12.11
N ASN A 193 -5.22 -19.82 12.57
CA ASN A 193 -5.72 -19.88 13.94
C ASN A 193 -7.25 -20.17 13.96
N GLU A 194 -7.91 -19.92 15.08
CA GLU A 194 -9.35 -20.12 15.29
C GLU A 194 -10.25 -19.26 14.38
N CYS A 195 -9.75 -18.11 13.92
CA CYS A 195 -10.46 -17.22 12.98
C CYS A 195 -10.34 -17.69 11.51
N GLN A 196 -9.51 -18.71 11.21
CA GLN A 196 -9.24 -19.15 9.85
C GLN A 196 -10.50 -19.61 9.11
N THR A 197 -10.70 -19.12 7.89
CA THR A 197 -11.78 -19.52 6.99
C THR A 197 -11.63 -20.95 6.44
N ARG A 198 -12.75 -21.57 6.06
CA ARG A 198 -12.78 -22.80 5.25
C ARG A 198 -12.29 -22.57 3.84
N LYS A 199 -12.76 -21.49 3.19
CA LYS A 199 -12.26 -21.07 1.88
C LYS A 199 -10.84 -20.57 2.02
N ILE A 200 -9.92 -21.13 1.23
CA ILE A 200 -8.49 -20.82 1.27
C ILE A 200 -7.93 -20.58 -0.12
N ASN A 201 -6.73 -19.98 -0.23
CA ASN A 201 -5.99 -19.83 -1.48
C ASN A 201 -6.84 -19.25 -2.62
N SER A 202 -7.68 -18.26 -2.31
CA SER A 202 -8.71 -17.77 -3.22
C SER A 202 -8.67 -16.23 -3.36
N ILE A 203 -9.18 -15.78 -4.50
CA ILE A 203 -9.58 -14.38 -4.77
C ILE A 203 -11.09 -14.42 -4.98
N TYR A 204 -11.85 -13.72 -4.16
CA TYR A 204 -13.31 -13.87 -4.12
C TYR A 204 -13.99 -12.65 -3.51
N TYR A 205 -15.31 -12.66 -3.50
CA TYR A 205 -16.14 -11.63 -2.90
C TYR A 205 -17.01 -12.24 -1.81
N ALA A 206 -16.96 -11.63 -0.62
CA ALA A 206 -17.74 -12.03 0.54
C ALA A 206 -18.91 -11.05 0.73
N GLU A 207 -20.13 -11.53 0.53
CA GLU A 207 -21.33 -10.79 0.91
C GLU A 207 -21.53 -10.92 2.41
N ASP A 208 -21.83 -9.79 3.06
CA ASP A 208 -21.99 -9.74 4.51
C ASP A 208 -23.36 -10.27 4.95
N ASP A 209 -23.41 -10.89 6.13
CA ASP A 209 -24.65 -11.32 6.79
C ASP A 209 -24.72 -10.69 8.19
N PRO A 210 -25.44 -9.58 8.38
CA PRO A 210 -25.54 -8.92 9.69
C PRO A 210 -26.09 -9.81 10.81
N SER A 211 -26.73 -10.94 10.47
CA SER A 211 -27.26 -11.90 11.44
C SER A 211 -26.26 -13.00 11.85
N SER A 212 -25.13 -13.13 11.15
CA SER A 212 -24.15 -14.20 11.37
C SER A 212 -22.72 -13.70 11.27
N ALA A 213 -21.86 -14.19 12.16
CA ALA A 213 -20.44 -13.89 12.07
C ALA A 213 -19.76 -14.65 10.91
N LYS A 214 -18.60 -14.15 10.49
CA LYS A 214 -17.65 -14.81 9.58
C LYS A 214 -18.24 -15.06 8.19
N SER A 215 -18.95 -14.08 7.65
CA SER A 215 -19.50 -14.08 6.29
C SER A 215 -18.44 -14.41 5.23
N HIS A 216 -17.20 -13.99 5.46
CA HIS A 216 -16.04 -14.28 4.61
C HIS A 216 -15.54 -15.73 4.64
N ASP A 217 -16.14 -16.64 5.41
CA ASP A 217 -15.85 -18.08 5.39
C ASP A 217 -16.16 -18.73 4.03
N GLN A 218 -17.04 -18.08 3.26
CA GLN A 218 -17.46 -18.42 1.91
C GLN A 218 -17.52 -17.18 1.02
N GLY A 219 -17.83 -17.37 -0.26
CA GLY A 219 -18.06 -16.27 -1.18
C GLY A 219 -17.87 -16.67 -2.64
N HIS A 220 -18.14 -15.73 -3.54
CA HIS A 220 -18.12 -15.95 -4.98
C HIS A 220 -16.72 -15.69 -5.54
N ASP A 221 -16.14 -16.68 -6.23
CA ASP A 221 -14.81 -16.53 -6.84
C ASP A 221 -14.76 -15.37 -7.83
N ALA A 222 -13.71 -14.55 -7.73
CA ALA A 222 -13.35 -13.57 -8.74
C ALA A 222 -13.13 -14.32 -10.07
N THR A 223 -13.85 -13.91 -11.12
CA THR A 223 -13.97 -14.70 -12.35
C THR A 223 -13.95 -13.81 -13.59
N ARG A 224 -13.16 -14.21 -14.60
CA ARG A 224 -13.17 -13.59 -15.92
C ARG A 224 -14.59 -13.51 -16.48
N GLY A 225 -15.01 -12.31 -16.88
CA GLY A 225 -16.35 -12.01 -17.39
C GLY A 225 -17.38 -11.63 -16.31
N ARG A 226 -17.00 -11.60 -15.03
CA ARG A 226 -17.84 -11.10 -13.93
C ARG A 226 -17.18 -9.87 -13.31
N THR A 227 -17.61 -8.68 -13.73
CA THR A 227 -16.89 -7.43 -13.44
C THR A 227 -17.41 -6.68 -12.20
N ASP A 228 -18.65 -6.92 -11.80
CA ASP A 228 -19.32 -6.25 -10.68
C ASP A 228 -20.01 -7.26 -9.72
N PRO A 229 -19.24 -8.15 -9.08
CA PRO A 229 -19.78 -9.06 -8.07
C PRO A 229 -20.08 -8.31 -6.77
N LYS A 230 -21.12 -8.77 -6.06
CA LYS A 230 -21.48 -8.24 -4.74
C LYS A 230 -20.50 -8.70 -3.65
N GLY A 231 -20.34 -7.87 -2.62
CA GLY A 231 -19.55 -8.18 -1.43
C GLY A 231 -18.16 -7.54 -1.43
N LEU A 232 -17.47 -7.62 -0.29
CA LEU A 232 -16.10 -7.11 -0.15
C LEU A 232 -15.13 -8.04 -0.89
N PHE A 233 -14.20 -7.45 -1.66
CA PHE A 233 -13.13 -8.21 -2.30
C PHE A 233 -12.18 -8.81 -1.26
N MET A 234 -11.85 -10.08 -1.42
CA MET A 234 -10.99 -10.85 -0.52
C MET A 234 -9.81 -11.41 -1.32
N LEU A 235 -8.58 -11.10 -0.92
CA LEU A 235 -7.37 -11.70 -1.48
C LEU A 235 -6.58 -12.43 -0.39
N GLN A 236 -6.57 -13.76 -0.49
CA GLN A 236 -5.89 -14.60 0.48
C GLN A 236 -4.45 -14.91 0.05
N GLY A 237 -3.58 -15.08 1.05
CA GLY A 237 -2.24 -15.62 0.86
C GLY A 237 -2.19 -17.16 0.81
N PRO A 238 -1.03 -17.73 0.42
CA PRO A 238 -0.78 -19.17 0.45
C PRO A 238 -0.98 -19.81 1.84
N LEU A 239 -1.84 -20.81 1.94
CA LEU A 239 -2.03 -21.69 3.11
C LEU A 239 -2.02 -23.16 2.66
N GLY A 240 -1.18 -23.98 3.30
CA GLY A 240 -1.09 -25.38 2.92
C GLY A 240 0.06 -26.14 3.54
N ILE A 241 0.44 -27.25 2.90
CA ILE A 241 1.55 -28.11 3.32
C ILE A 241 2.65 -28.07 2.26
N TYR A 242 3.90 -27.95 2.69
CA TYR A 242 5.09 -28.07 1.85
C TYR A 242 6.10 -29.01 2.49
N TRP A 243 7.06 -29.48 1.69
CA TRP A 243 8.08 -30.42 2.13
C TRP A 243 9.44 -29.75 2.21
N SER A 244 10.10 -29.90 3.36
CA SER A 244 11.49 -29.50 3.57
C SER A 244 12.29 -30.77 3.79
N GLY A 245 12.86 -31.31 2.71
CA GLY A 245 13.30 -32.70 2.68
C GLY A 245 12.12 -33.66 2.85
N LEU A 246 12.21 -34.59 3.80
CA LEU A 246 11.17 -35.58 4.10
C LEU A 246 10.17 -35.12 5.19
N ILE A 247 10.31 -33.90 5.71
CA ILE A 247 9.46 -33.40 6.80
C ILE A 247 8.38 -32.48 6.22
N PRO A 248 7.08 -32.80 6.41
CA PRO A 248 6.00 -31.91 6.04
C PRO A 248 5.96 -30.71 7.00
N LYS A 249 5.80 -29.52 6.44
CA LYS A 249 5.70 -28.26 7.16
C LYS A 249 4.47 -27.50 6.67
N MET A 250 3.90 -26.70 7.56
CA MET A 250 2.76 -25.84 7.24
C MET A 250 3.27 -24.52 6.63
N GLU A 251 2.67 -24.11 5.53
CA GLU A 251 2.77 -22.77 4.96
C GLU A 251 1.56 -21.94 5.40
N ASN A 252 1.79 -20.68 5.78
CA ASN A 252 0.74 -19.74 6.19
C ASN A 252 1.00 -18.31 5.70
N ALA A 253 1.82 -18.13 4.67
CA ALA A 253 2.18 -16.84 4.08
C ALA A 253 2.97 -15.87 4.98
N GLY A 254 3.25 -16.23 6.24
CA GLY A 254 3.98 -15.37 7.17
C GLY A 254 5.50 -15.39 6.95
N ILE A 255 6.13 -14.22 6.91
CA ILE A 255 7.59 -14.04 6.88
C ILE A 255 8.06 -13.60 8.26
N THR A 256 8.88 -14.45 8.88
CA THR A 256 9.52 -14.21 10.18
C THR A 256 10.94 -14.76 10.18
N ARG A 257 11.70 -14.52 11.24
CA ARG A 257 13.07 -15.03 11.42
C ARG A 257 13.16 -16.55 11.30
N SER A 258 12.19 -17.25 11.86
CA SER A 258 12.09 -18.71 11.87
C SER A 258 11.40 -19.27 10.62
N ASN A 259 10.51 -18.49 10.01
CA ASN A 259 9.80 -18.83 8.79
C ASN A 259 10.12 -17.79 7.72
N TRP A 260 11.36 -17.77 7.23
CA TRP A 260 11.79 -16.88 6.14
C TRP A 260 11.62 -17.55 4.78
N GLY A 261 11.76 -16.81 3.68
CA GLY A 261 11.48 -17.29 2.33
C GLY A 261 12.53 -18.21 1.72
N THR A 262 12.53 -19.47 2.14
CA THR A 262 13.38 -20.52 1.54
C THR A 262 12.89 -20.95 0.14
N PRO A 263 13.72 -21.59 -0.70
CA PRO A 263 13.28 -22.14 -1.99
C PRO A 263 12.11 -23.11 -1.93
N ALA A 264 12.03 -23.93 -0.87
CA ALA A 264 10.91 -24.84 -0.67
C ALA A 264 9.58 -24.10 -0.44
N ARG A 265 9.64 -22.97 0.29
CA ARG A 265 8.47 -22.11 0.53
C ARG A 265 8.10 -21.31 -0.71
N ALA A 266 9.06 -20.73 -1.43
CA ALA A 266 8.81 -20.06 -2.71
C ALA A 266 8.06 -20.97 -3.68
N ARG A 267 8.47 -22.25 -3.76
CA ARG A 267 7.75 -23.27 -4.52
C ARG A 267 6.34 -23.51 -3.99
N ALA A 268 6.15 -23.59 -2.68
CA ALA A 268 4.83 -23.74 -2.07
C ALA A 268 3.90 -22.59 -2.42
N TRP A 269 4.39 -21.34 -2.41
CA TRP A 269 3.61 -20.15 -2.72
C TRP A 269 3.07 -20.17 -4.14
N VAL A 270 3.94 -20.37 -5.14
CA VAL A 270 3.54 -20.47 -6.55
C VAL A 270 2.60 -21.67 -6.75
N ASN A 271 2.88 -22.79 -6.08
CA ASN A 271 2.07 -23.99 -6.14
C ASN A 271 0.66 -23.87 -5.52
N SER A 272 0.41 -22.87 -4.67
CA SER A 272 -0.94 -22.59 -4.19
C SER A 272 -1.87 -22.17 -5.32
N ALA A 273 -1.31 -21.66 -6.44
CA ALA A 273 -2.04 -21.39 -7.67
C ALA A 273 -3.26 -20.47 -7.45
N ILE A 274 -3.07 -19.41 -6.66
CA ILE A 274 -4.10 -18.41 -6.37
C ILE A 274 -4.23 -17.49 -7.59
N HIS A 275 -5.41 -17.44 -8.19
CA HIS A 275 -5.66 -16.69 -9.43
C HIS A 275 -7.14 -16.32 -9.56
N VAL A 276 -7.45 -15.34 -10.40
CA VAL A 276 -8.82 -15.06 -10.87
C VAL A 276 -9.25 -16.21 -11.78
N LYS A 277 -10.44 -16.78 -11.57
CA LYS A 277 -10.92 -17.93 -12.37
C LYS A 277 -10.99 -17.55 -13.84
N GLY A 278 -10.43 -18.39 -14.70
CA GLY A 278 -10.28 -18.12 -16.13
C GLY A 278 -9.00 -17.34 -16.51
N ARG A 279 -8.13 -17.04 -15.53
CA ARG A 279 -6.79 -16.46 -15.71
C ARG A 279 -5.69 -17.27 -14.97
N PRO A 280 -5.54 -18.57 -15.25
CA PRO A 280 -4.58 -19.45 -14.55
C PRO A 280 -3.12 -19.03 -14.73
N GLU A 281 -2.81 -18.21 -15.72
CA GLU A 281 -1.48 -17.67 -16.01
C GLU A 281 -1.05 -16.55 -15.04
N TRP A 282 -1.96 -15.93 -14.30
CA TRP A 282 -1.65 -14.85 -13.35
C TRP A 282 -1.78 -15.35 -11.90
N LEU A 283 -0.66 -15.70 -11.29
CA LEU A 283 -0.59 -16.29 -9.96
C LEU A 283 -0.22 -15.25 -8.89
N PHE A 284 -1.09 -15.09 -7.89
CA PHE A 284 -0.90 -14.15 -6.79
C PHE A 284 -0.22 -14.81 -5.59
N VAL A 285 0.84 -14.18 -5.10
CA VAL A 285 1.61 -14.60 -3.92
C VAL A 285 1.54 -13.48 -2.90
N LYS A 286 0.45 -13.44 -2.12
CA LYS A 286 0.28 -12.52 -1.00
C LYS A 286 0.92 -13.09 0.25
N LEU A 287 1.99 -12.44 0.71
CA LEU A 287 2.67 -12.75 1.97
C LEU A 287 2.36 -11.69 3.02
N HIS A 288 2.62 -12.00 4.28
CA HIS A 288 2.48 -11.05 5.39
C HIS A 288 3.67 -11.11 6.35
N ALA A 289 3.84 -10.06 7.14
CA ALA A 289 4.85 -9.95 8.18
C ALA A 289 4.30 -9.15 9.37
N HIS A 290 5.05 -9.15 10.48
CA HIS A 290 4.92 -8.15 11.55
C HIS A 290 6.16 -7.27 11.51
N GLY A 291 6.26 -6.47 10.45
CA GLY A 291 7.55 -6.02 9.93
C GLY A 291 8.28 -5.03 10.82
N ALA A 292 7.58 -4.35 11.73
CA ALA A 292 8.19 -3.42 12.65
C ALA A 292 8.99 -4.09 13.79
N VAL A 293 8.86 -5.41 14.02
CA VAL A 293 9.57 -6.10 15.11
C VAL A 293 11.00 -6.45 14.69
N GLU A 294 12.01 -5.95 15.43
CA GLU A 294 13.42 -5.97 15.02
C GLU A 294 14.00 -7.37 14.79
N ARG A 295 13.48 -8.37 15.51
CA ARG A 295 13.91 -9.77 15.37
C ARG A 295 13.69 -10.29 13.94
N ASP A 296 12.76 -9.68 13.21
CA ASP A 296 12.31 -10.08 11.88
C ASP A 296 12.86 -9.16 10.78
N PHE A 297 13.79 -8.23 11.07
CA PHE A 297 14.36 -7.35 10.03
C PHE A 297 15.20 -8.10 8.98
N ASP A 298 16.02 -9.08 9.39
CA ASP A 298 16.84 -9.88 8.46
C ASP A 298 16.04 -10.54 7.32
N PRO A 299 14.94 -11.27 7.58
CA PRO A 299 14.10 -11.82 6.51
C PRO A 299 13.27 -10.80 5.72
N LEU A 300 13.22 -9.53 6.10
CA LEU A 300 12.44 -8.49 5.42
C LEU A 300 13.28 -7.54 4.57
N PHE A 301 14.46 -7.14 5.05
CA PHE A 301 15.38 -6.27 4.30
C PHE A 301 16.87 -6.52 4.59
N GLY A 302 17.21 -7.67 5.18
CA GLY A 302 18.59 -8.13 5.40
C GLY A 302 19.06 -9.19 4.40
N ASP A 303 19.96 -10.06 4.83
CA ASP A 303 20.59 -11.08 3.97
C ASP A 303 19.62 -12.22 3.64
N LYS A 304 18.76 -12.60 4.58
CA LYS A 304 17.69 -13.58 4.30
C LYS A 304 16.67 -13.03 3.31
N ALA A 305 16.32 -11.75 3.42
CA ALA A 305 15.47 -11.09 2.43
C ALA A 305 16.12 -11.15 1.04
N LEU A 306 17.40 -10.79 0.94
CA LEU A 306 18.12 -10.85 -0.32
C LEU A 306 18.20 -12.27 -0.90
N ALA A 307 18.42 -13.29 -0.06
CA ALA A 307 18.41 -14.69 -0.49
C ALA A 307 17.03 -15.16 -0.98
N MET A 308 15.95 -14.73 -0.32
CA MET A 308 14.58 -14.98 -0.76
C MET A 308 14.32 -14.32 -2.12
N HIS A 309 14.64 -13.04 -2.27
CA HIS A 309 14.41 -12.32 -3.53
C HIS A 309 15.30 -12.81 -4.67
N ARG A 310 16.53 -13.25 -4.39
CA ARG A 310 17.37 -13.98 -5.34
C ARG A 310 16.69 -15.25 -5.81
N THR A 311 16.18 -16.07 -4.88
CA THR A 311 15.47 -17.32 -5.20
C THR A 311 14.26 -17.05 -6.11
N LEU A 312 13.46 -16.02 -5.81
CA LEU A 312 12.31 -15.66 -6.63
C LEU A 312 12.74 -15.24 -8.04
N ASN A 313 13.81 -14.47 -8.18
CA ASN A 313 14.33 -14.01 -9.46
C ASN A 313 14.95 -15.14 -10.29
N GLU A 314 15.72 -16.02 -9.68
CA GLU A 314 16.39 -17.12 -10.38
C GLU A 314 15.42 -18.24 -10.77
N MET A 315 14.38 -18.49 -9.96
CA MET A 315 13.43 -19.59 -10.20
C MET A 315 12.15 -19.18 -10.94
N TYR A 316 11.70 -17.92 -10.78
CA TYR A 316 10.38 -17.48 -11.24
C TYR A 316 10.42 -16.15 -12.02
N ASN A 317 11.53 -15.84 -12.70
CA ASN A 317 11.64 -14.64 -13.53
C ASN A 317 12.58 -14.83 -14.74
N ASP A 318 12.46 -15.94 -15.46
CA ASP A 318 13.28 -16.23 -16.65
C ASP A 318 12.79 -15.50 -17.92
N GLY A 319 11.65 -14.81 -17.86
CA GLY A 319 11.05 -14.07 -18.97
C GLY A 319 10.35 -14.95 -20.01
N HIS A 320 10.34 -16.27 -19.83
CA HIS A 320 9.75 -17.24 -20.76
C HIS A 320 8.73 -18.16 -20.08
N HIS A 321 9.16 -18.95 -19.09
CA HIS A 321 8.26 -19.79 -18.30
C HIS A 321 7.62 -19.00 -17.17
N TYR A 322 8.38 -18.08 -16.57
CA TYR A 322 7.93 -17.25 -15.46
C TYR A 322 8.34 -15.79 -15.62
N LYS A 323 7.44 -14.89 -15.25
CA LYS A 323 7.72 -13.46 -15.10
C LYS A 323 7.28 -12.99 -13.71
N LEU A 324 8.18 -12.34 -12.98
CA LEU A 324 7.94 -11.89 -11.62
C LEU A 324 7.55 -10.41 -11.59
N HIS A 325 6.46 -10.11 -10.91
CA HIS A 325 5.92 -8.77 -10.74
C HIS A 325 5.86 -8.44 -9.25
N TYR A 326 6.66 -7.47 -8.82
CA TYR A 326 6.53 -6.90 -7.47
C TYR A 326 5.49 -5.79 -7.48
N VAL A 327 4.42 -5.99 -6.70
CA VAL A 327 3.26 -5.10 -6.66
C VAL A 327 2.83 -4.79 -5.21
N THR A 328 2.12 -3.69 -5.03
CA THR A 328 1.38 -3.40 -3.78
C THR A 328 0.02 -4.12 -3.77
N ALA A 329 -0.68 -4.09 -2.62
CA ALA A 329 -2.04 -4.61 -2.50
C ALA A 329 -3.01 -3.96 -3.49
N ARG A 330 -2.98 -2.62 -3.64
CA ARG A 330 -3.81 -1.90 -4.61
C ARG A 330 -3.47 -2.28 -6.05
N GLU A 331 -2.18 -2.37 -6.39
CA GLU A 331 -1.76 -2.79 -7.73
C GLU A 331 -2.23 -4.22 -8.03
N ALA A 332 -2.16 -5.14 -7.06
CA ALA A 332 -2.69 -6.50 -7.20
C ALA A 332 -4.21 -6.52 -7.38
N TYR A 333 -4.95 -5.68 -6.64
CA TYR A 333 -6.40 -5.51 -6.84
C TYR A 333 -6.70 -5.08 -8.27
N ASN A 334 -6.01 -4.06 -8.78
CA ASN A 334 -6.21 -3.60 -10.16
C ASN A 334 -5.93 -4.69 -11.21
N ILE A 335 -4.89 -5.49 -11.01
CA ILE A 335 -4.60 -6.64 -11.89
C ILE A 335 -5.73 -7.68 -11.80
N CYS A 336 -6.27 -7.96 -10.61
CA CYS A 336 -7.43 -8.84 -10.46
C CYS A 336 -8.64 -8.29 -11.23
N LYS A 337 -8.95 -6.99 -11.07
CA LYS A 337 -10.05 -6.33 -11.76
C LYS A 337 -9.85 -6.36 -13.28
N ALA A 338 -8.64 -6.17 -13.78
CA ALA A 338 -8.35 -6.29 -15.21
C ALA A 338 -8.60 -7.72 -15.72
N ALA A 339 -8.16 -8.73 -14.95
CA ALA A 339 -8.44 -10.14 -15.26
C ALA A 339 -9.95 -10.44 -15.34
N GLU A 340 -10.75 -9.90 -14.42
CA GLU A 340 -12.21 -10.02 -14.43
C GLU A 340 -12.85 -9.36 -15.65
N HIS A 341 -12.30 -8.22 -16.10
CA HIS A 341 -12.71 -7.55 -17.34
C HIS A 341 -12.21 -8.26 -18.61
N GLY A 342 -11.51 -9.37 -18.47
CA GLY A 342 -11.05 -10.16 -19.60
C GLY A 342 -9.77 -9.65 -20.25
N HIS A 343 -9.02 -8.77 -19.59
CA HIS A 343 -7.65 -8.43 -20.01
C HIS A 343 -6.69 -9.61 -19.82
N ASP A 344 -5.64 -9.64 -20.63
CA ASP A 344 -4.58 -10.66 -20.65
C ASP A 344 -3.20 -10.05 -20.94
N GLY A 345 -2.21 -10.91 -21.14
CA GLY A 345 -0.83 -10.50 -21.40
C GLY A 345 -0.10 -10.16 -20.11
N ASP A 346 0.68 -9.07 -20.15
CA ASP A 346 1.56 -8.65 -19.06
C ASP A 346 0.80 -7.87 -17.97
N PRO A 347 0.72 -8.38 -16.72
CA PRO A 347 0.08 -7.71 -15.59
C PRO A 347 0.57 -6.30 -15.30
N ASP A 348 1.82 -5.97 -15.67
CA ASP A 348 2.38 -4.64 -15.39
C ASP A 348 1.61 -3.51 -16.06
N GLN A 349 0.89 -3.79 -17.15
CA GLN A 349 0.06 -2.83 -17.87
C GLN A 349 -1.19 -2.42 -17.07
N TYR A 350 -1.58 -3.20 -16.06
CA TYR A 350 -2.85 -3.06 -15.36
C TYR A 350 -2.70 -2.62 -13.91
N ARG A 351 -1.51 -2.19 -13.47
CA ARG A 351 -1.24 -1.74 -12.08
C ARG A 351 -2.14 -0.60 -11.61
N ASN A 352 -2.69 0.19 -12.52
CA ASN A 352 -3.55 1.35 -12.26
C ASN A 352 -4.89 1.25 -13.00
N PHE A 353 -5.43 0.04 -13.18
CA PHE A 353 -6.61 -0.21 -14.01
C PHE A 353 -7.92 0.46 -13.51
N LEU A 354 -8.31 0.25 -12.24
CA LEU A 354 -9.50 0.90 -11.66
C LEU A 354 -9.12 1.95 -10.61
N LEU A 355 -8.30 1.56 -9.64
CA LEU A 355 -7.87 2.42 -8.55
C LEU A 355 -6.60 3.19 -8.96
N PRO A 356 -6.62 4.53 -8.98
CA PRO A 356 -5.43 5.32 -9.26
C PRO A 356 -4.40 5.17 -8.13
N PRO A 357 -3.13 5.56 -8.35
CA PRO A 357 -2.13 5.62 -7.30
C PRO A 357 -2.57 6.45 -6.10
N GLN A 358 -2.09 6.10 -4.91
CA GLN A 358 -2.34 6.92 -3.71
C GLN A 358 -1.69 8.32 -3.88
N PRO A 359 -2.32 9.40 -3.40
CA PRO A 359 -1.78 10.76 -3.49
C PRO A 359 -0.37 10.90 -2.89
N ALA A 360 -0.06 10.14 -1.84
CA ALA A 360 1.26 10.09 -1.22
C ALA A 360 2.40 9.62 -2.15
N SER A 361 2.08 8.98 -3.28
CA SER A 361 3.08 8.66 -4.32
C SER A 361 3.46 9.87 -5.19
N ARG A 362 2.66 10.94 -5.16
CA ARG A 362 2.79 12.14 -5.99
C ARG A 362 3.31 13.34 -5.21
N TYR A 363 2.96 13.45 -3.92
CA TYR A 363 3.45 14.52 -3.07
C TYR A 363 3.75 14.05 -1.64
N PHE A 364 4.59 14.83 -0.97
CA PHE A 364 4.92 14.65 0.43
C PHE A 364 4.90 16.00 1.16
N THR A 365 4.19 16.03 2.28
CA THR A 365 4.29 17.06 3.30
C THR A 365 4.06 16.38 4.64
N ALA A 366 4.78 16.83 5.68
CA ALA A 366 4.61 16.38 7.05
C ALA A 366 3.47 17.14 7.76
N THR A 367 3.02 18.26 7.20
CA THR A 367 1.96 19.10 7.74
C THR A 367 0.60 18.49 7.42
N GLU A 368 -0.30 18.46 8.41
CA GLU A 368 -1.68 18.04 8.16
C GLU A 368 -2.41 19.05 7.25
N HIS A 369 -3.28 18.56 6.37
CA HIS A 369 -3.99 19.35 5.37
C HIS A 369 -5.21 18.58 4.84
N ASP A 370 -6.14 19.30 4.22
CA ASP A 370 -7.22 18.72 3.44
C ASP A 370 -6.75 18.60 1.99
N LEU A 371 -6.86 17.41 1.41
CA LEU A 371 -6.56 17.18 0.01
C LEU A 371 -7.82 17.43 -0.82
N ILE A 372 -7.84 18.53 -1.57
CA ILE A 372 -9.00 18.93 -2.38
C ILE A 372 -8.94 18.30 -3.77
N CYS A 373 -7.76 18.28 -4.39
CA CYS A 373 -7.56 17.73 -5.74
C CYS A 373 -6.13 17.17 -5.88
N CYS A 374 -5.99 16.02 -6.55
CA CYS A 374 -4.71 15.40 -6.86
C CYS A 374 -4.79 14.66 -8.20
N THR A 375 -4.60 15.36 -9.31
CA THR A 375 -4.55 14.78 -10.66
C THR A 375 -3.11 14.76 -11.16
N GLU A 376 -2.87 14.43 -12.44
CA GLU A 376 -1.51 14.51 -13.01
C GLU A 376 -1.05 15.96 -13.18
N THR A 377 -2.00 16.90 -13.25
CA THR A 377 -1.74 18.31 -13.55
C THR A 377 -2.11 19.26 -12.42
N THR A 378 -2.76 18.78 -11.36
CA THR A 378 -3.31 19.66 -10.32
C THR A 378 -3.08 19.05 -8.94
N LEU A 379 -2.57 19.85 -8.01
CA LEU A 379 -2.50 19.52 -6.58
C LEU A 379 -3.06 20.68 -5.77
N GLU A 380 -4.20 20.49 -5.14
CA GLU A 380 -4.85 21.51 -4.32
C GLU A 380 -4.94 21.03 -2.87
N LEU A 381 -4.32 21.78 -1.97
CA LEU A 381 -4.29 21.51 -0.54
C LEU A 381 -4.95 22.69 0.19
N ALA A 382 -5.79 22.40 1.19
CA ALA A 382 -6.47 23.39 2.00
C ALA A 382 -6.26 23.12 3.49
N GLU A 383 -6.63 24.08 4.35
CA GLU A 383 -6.63 23.90 5.81
C GLU A 383 -5.33 23.30 6.37
N LEU A 384 -4.18 23.81 5.91
CA LEU A 384 -2.88 23.38 6.42
C LEU A 384 -2.80 23.69 7.92
N ALA A 385 -2.46 22.70 8.72
CA ALA A 385 -2.22 22.90 10.14
C ALA A 385 -1.04 23.86 10.36
N THR A 386 -1.15 24.71 11.38
CA THR A 386 -0.08 25.62 11.78
C THR A 386 1.17 24.83 12.14
N CYS A 387 2.30 25.16 11.49
CA CYS A 387 3.63 24.69 11.84
C CYS A 387 4.65 25.74 11.45
N ASP A 388 5.84 25.69 12.06
CA ASP A 388 6.85 26.74 11.91
C ASP A 388 7.47 26.78 10.51
N ASP A 389 7.57 25.64 9.83
CA ASP A 389 8.25 25.51 8.53
C ASP A 389 7.58 24.44 7.62
N PRO A 390 6.34 24.68 7.13
CA PRO A 390 5.63 23.75 6.25
C PRO A 390 6.35 23.58 4.90
N SER A 391 6.72 22.34 4.60
CA SER A 391 7.34 21.96 3.32
C SER A 391 6.43 21.07 2.49
N LEU A 392 6.52 21.23 1.16
CA LEU A 392 5.84 20.39 0.18
C LEU A 392 6.83 19.91 -0.88
N ASP A 393 6.99 18.60 -0.99
CA ASP A 393 7.71 17.94 -2.07
C ASP A 393 6.72 17.34 -3.06
N ILE A 394 6.91 17.53 -4.35
CA ILE A 394 6.07 16.98 -5.41
C ILE A 394 6.93 16.25 -6.43
N HIS A 395 6.43 15.12 -6.92
CA HIS A 395 7.08 14.26 -7.90
C HIS A 395 6.12 13.86 -9.01
N GLY A 396 6.57 14.02 -10.26
CA GLY A 396 5.94 13.38 -11.41
C GLY A 396 4.63 14.02 -11.86
N MET A 397 4.36 15.25 -11.40
CA MET A 397 3.16 16.00 -11.74
C MET A 397 3.52 17.24 -12.57
N ALA A 398 2.69 17.57 -13.56
CA ALA A 398 2.74 18.84 -14.29
C ALA A 398 1.85 19.87 -13.57
N VAL A 399 2.23 20.22 -12.33
CA VAL A 399 1.36 20.96 -11.40
C VAL A 399 1.07 22.38 -11.87
N ARG A 400 -0.18 22.69 -12.21
CA ARG A 400 -0.60 24.02 -12.70
C ARG A 400 -1.03 25.00 -11.60
N ARG A 401 -1.25 24.51 -10.38
CA ARG A 401 -1.66 25.32 -9.23
C ARG A 401 -1.32 24.56 -7.95
N ILE A 402 -0.79 25.27 -6.96
CA ILE A 402 -0.64 24.84 -5.57
C ILE A 402 -1.26 25.94 -4.72
N GLU A 403 -2.00 25.57 -3.69
CA GLU A 403 -2.54 26.51 -2.71
C GLU A 403 -2.18 26.01 -1.32
N GLY A 404 -1.83 26.93 -0.42
CA GLY A 404 -1.44 26.61 0.94
C GLY A 404 -0.33 27.51 1.47
N ALA A 405 -0.29 27.67 2.80
CA ALA A 405 0.69 28.50 3.48
C ALA A 405 2.02 27.76 3.68
N PHE A 406 2.74 27.49 2.59
CA PHE A 406 4.05 26.80 2.64
C PHE A 406 5.21 27.79 2.81
N SER A 407 6.23 27.40 3.58
CA SER A 407 7.51 28.12 3.65
C SER A 407 8.47 27.65 2.55
N HIS A 408 8.34 26.39 2.15
CA HIS A 408 9.21 25.71 1.19
C HIS A 408 8.44 24.80 0.23
N ILE A 409 8.71 24.90 -1.06
CA ILE A 409 8.16 23.98 -2.07
C ILE A 409 9.31 23.41 -2.92
N VAL A 410 9.31 22.10 -3.11
CA VAL A 410 10.18 21.37 -4.04
C VAL A 410 9.32 20.68 -5.08
N ILE A 411 9.63 20.91 -6.34
CA ILE A 411 8.98 20.22 -7.46
C ILE A 411 10.04 19.48 -8.25
N SER A 412 9.80 18.19 -8.46
CA SER A 412 10.62 17.33 -9.29
C SER A 412 9.77 16.78 -10.43
N HIS A 413 10.13 17.13 -11.67
CA HIS A 413 9.44 16.66 -12.87
C HIS A 413 10.45 16.34 -13.97
N SER A 414 10.34 15.16 -14.57
CA SER A 414 11.19 14.72 -15.70
C SER A 414 12.70 14.91 -15.45
N GLY A 415 13.16 14.58 -14.23
CA GLY A 415 14.55 14.70 -13.82
C GLY A 415 15.02 16.11 -13.45
N ARG A 416 14.18 17.14 -13.63
CA ARG A 416 14.48 18.51 -13.20
C ARG A 416 13.93 18.76 -11.81
N ARG A 417 14.70 19.46 -10.98
CA ARG A 417 14.31 19.85 -9.62
C ARG A 417 14.32 21.37 -9.50
N ILE A 418 13.21 21.91 -9.01
CA ILE A 418 13.04 23.33 -8.73
C ILE A 418 12.66 23.49 -7.27
N SER A 419 13.31 24.43 -6.58
CA SER A 419 12.97 24.79 -5.20
C SER A 419 12.62 26.27 -5.08
N ALA A 420 11.46 26.56 -4.49
CA ALA A 420 11.02 27.90 -4.15
C ALA A 420 10.88 28.04 -2.63
N LYS A 421 11.31 29.19 -2.10
CA LYS A 421 11.21 29.52 -0.68
C LYS A 421 10.49 30.84 -0.49
N ARG A 422 9.68 30.94 0.56
CA ARG A 422 9.17 32.24 1.01
C ARG A 422 10.36 33.06 1.53
N PRO A 423 10.60 34.29 1.04
CA PRO A 423 11.62 35.15 1.61
C PRO A 423 11.27 35.46 3.08
N THR A 424 12.28 35.49 3.94
CA THR A 424 12.18 35.92 5.34
C THR A 424 11.84 37.41 5.37
N LEU A 425 10.55 37.75 5.24
CA LEU A 425 10.07 39.12 5.40
C LEU A 425 9.75 39.40 6.88
N PRO A 426 10.08 40.59 7.40
CA PRO A 426 9.72 40.97 8.77
C PRO A 426 8.19 41.07 8.90
N ALA A 427 7.60 40.14 9.65
CA ALA A 427 6.33 40.17 10.39
C ALA A 427 5.12 41.00 9.89
N LEU A 428 5.00 41.28 8.59
CA LEU A 428 3.89 42.07 8.02
C LEU A 428 3.27 41.31 6.86
N SER A 429 2.37 40.39 7.22
CA SER A 429 1.24 39.85 6.44
C SER A 429 1.00 38.39 6.83
N THR A 430 0.00 38.19 7.68
CA THR A 430 -0.54 36.87 8.07
C THR A 430 -1.46 36.26 7.01
N ARG A 431 -1.59 36.87 5.82
CA ARG A 431 -2.30 36.23 4.72
C ARG A 431 -1.44 35.13 4.13
N ALA A 432 -2.02 33.93 4.04
CA ALA A 432 -1.42 32.78 3.37
C ALA A 432 -0.95 33.21 1.97
N ALA A 433 0.35 33.08 1.70
CA ALA A 433 0.86 33.32 0.36
C ALA A 433 0.36 32.17 -0.53
N THR A 434 -0.49 32.47 -1.50
CA THR A 434 -0.93 31.48 -2.49
C THR A 434 0.16 31.31 -3.54
N ILE A 435 0.80 30.13 -3.59
CA ILE A 435 1.87 29.83 -4.54
C ILE A 435 1.29 29.13 -5.77
N THR A 436 0.76 29.88 -6.73
CA THR A 436 0.31 29.31 -8.01
C THR A 436 1.48 29.18 -8.96
N LEU A 437 1.79 27.97 -9.43
CA LEU A 437 2.86 27.69 -10.40
C LEU A 437 2.24 27.14 -11.68
N TYR A 438 2.47 27.78 -12.83
CA TYR A 438 2.02 27.26 -14.12
C TYR A 438 3.22 26.68 -14.89
N PHE A 439 3.12 25.43 -15.36
CA PHE A 439 4.10 24.82 -16.27
C PHE A 439 3.53 24.68 -17.69
N ASN A 440 4.39 24.84 -18.70
CA ASN A 440 4.14 24.38 -20.08
C ASN A 440 4.52 22.89 -20.20
N GLU A 441 4.52 22.33 -21.41
CA GLU A 441 5.08 20.99 -21.70
C GLU A 441 6.58 20.85 -21.30
N ALA A 442 7.24 21.96 -20.96
CA ALA A 442 8.51 22.04 -20.24
C ALA A 442 8.32 22.75 -18.89
N PRO A 443 9.07 22.39 -17.82
CA PRO A 443 8.92 22.97 -16.49
C PRO A 443 9.49 24.40 -16.43
N GLU A 444 8.79 25.36 -17.01
CA GLU A 444 9.01 26.79 -16.84
C GLU A 444 7.97 27.33 -15.87
N ILE A 445 8.38 28.04 -14.82
CA ILE A 445 7.46 28.68 -13.87
C ILE A 445 7.03 30.03 -14.43
N LYS A 446 5.74 30.21 -14.76
CA LYS A 446 5.26 31.49 -15.31
C LYS A 446 4.90 32.54 -14.27
N THR A 447 4.54 32.16 -13.05
CA THR A 447 4.14 33.10 -12.01
C THR A 447 4.52 32.55 -10.65
N LEU A 448 5.08 33.39 -9.79
CA LEU A 448 5.31 33.12 -8.38
C LEU A 448 4.77 34.33 -7.61
N SER A 449 3.96 34.10 -6.58
CA SER A 449 3.54 35.15 -5.66
C SER A 449 4.21 34.96 -4.31
N GLY A 450 4.89 35.99 -3.82
CA GLY A 450 5.44 36.00 -2.45
C GLY A 450 6.54 34.98 -2.16
N CYS A 451 7.25 34.46 -3.18
CA CYS A 451 8.35 33.49 -3.03
C CYS A 451 9.51 33.81 -3.98
N THR A 452 10.71 33.30 -3.67
CA THR A 452 11.92 33.42 -4.50
C THR A 452 12.40 32.03 -4.92
N ILE A 453 12.76 31.86 -6.19
CA ILE A 453 13.39 30.62 -6.68
C ILE A 453 14.81 30.56 -6.13
N VAL A 454 15.17 29.46 -5.47
CA VAL A 454 16.49 29.30 -4.83
C VAL A 454 17.44 28.48 -5.69
N ASN A 455 16.94 27.49 -6.43
CA ASN A 455 17.74 26.64 -7.33
C ASN A 455 16.85 26.16 -8.49
N ASN A 456 17.36 26.29 -9.72
CA ASN A 456 16.82 25.67 -10.93
C ASN A 456 17.97 24.90 -11.61
N GLU A 457 17.90 23.57 -11.60
CA GLU A 457 18.96 22.73 -12.18
C GLU A 457 18.82 22.54 -13.71
N ALA A 458 17.99 23.34 -14.38
CA ALA A 458 17.81 23.32 -15.83
C ALA A 458 18.14 24.68 -16.48
N ASP A 459 19.19 24.67 -17.29
CA ASP A 459 19.62 25.68 -18.27
C ASP A 459 19.97 27.09 -17.74
N LYS A 460 21.20 27.51 -18.04
CA LYS A 460 21.74 28.85 -17.77
C LYS A 460 21.18 29.93 -18.72
N SER A 461 19.96 29.78 -19.26
CA SER A 461 19.51 30.59 -20.41
C SER A 461 18.11 31.20 -20.30
N SER A 462 17.46 31.22 -19.13
CA SER A 462 16.22 31.99 -18.95
C SER A 462 16.17 32.64 -17.57
N ASN A 463 16.56 33.91 -17.52
CA ASN A 463 16.66 34.73 -16.31
C ASN A 463 15.47 35.68 -16.15
N CYS A 464 14.24 35.21 -16.32
CA CYS A 464 13.06 36.02 -16.00
C CYS A 464 12.14 35.27 -15.05
N ILE A 465 11.93 35.84 -13.87
CA ILE A 465 10.89 35.41 -12.93
C ILE A 465 9.85 36.51 -12.90
N THR A 466 8.63 36.21 -13.34
CA THR A 466 7.49 37.11 -13.16
C THR A 466 6.92 36.90 -11.75
N LEU A 467 7.08 37.92 -10.91
CA LEU A 467 6.48 37.97 -9.58
C LEU A 467 5.17 38.75 -9.66
N SER A 468 4.09 38.18 -9.13
CA SER A 468 2.86 38.91 -8.91
C SER A 468 2.59 39.03 -7.42
N VAL A 469 2.59 40.25 -6.90
CA VAL A 469 2.22 40.55 -5.51
C VAL A 469 1.07 41.55 -5.57
N ASP A 470 -0.06 41.21 -4.96
CA ASP A 470 -1.24 42.08 -4.85
C ASP A 470 -1.65 42.77 -6.16
N HIS A 471 -1.77 42.00 -7.24
CA HIS A 471 -2.14 42.47 -8.60
C HIS A 471 -1.17 43.45 -9.27
N GLN A 472 0.05 43.61 -8.74
CA GLN A 472 1.14 44.28 -9.45
C GLN A 472 2.10 43.24 -10.03
N GLN A 473 2.42 43.40 -11.32
CA GLN A 473 3.40 42.58 -12.03
C GLN A 473 4.75 43.26 -11.94
N ILE A 474 5.75 42.53 -11.45
CA ILE A 474 7.14 42.98 -11.41
C ILE A 474 7.96 41.94 -12.16
N ASP A 475 8.56 42.38 -13.27
CA ASP A 475 9.50 41.58 -14.03
C ASP A 475 10.91 41.78 -13.44
N ILE A 476 11.51 40.69 -12.96
CA ILE A 476 12.89 40.72 -12.45
C ILE A 476 13.77 39.95 -13.44
N GLU A 477 14.65 40.69 -14.12
CA GLU A 477 15.80 40.12 -14.82
C GLU A 477 16.84 39.68 -13.78
N LEU A 478 17.18 38.40 -13.79
CA LEU A 478 18.31 37.89 -13.01
C LEU A 478 19.59 38.10 -13.85
N HIS A 479 20.62 38.73 -13.29
CA HIS A 479 21.92 38.86 -13.96
C HIS A 479 22.84 37.68 -13.64
#